data_AF-A0A7G3BXI5-F1
#
_entry.id   AF-A0A7G3BXI5-F1
#
_cell.length_a   1.000
_cell.length_b   1.000
_cell.length_c   1.000
_cell.angle_alpha   90.00
_cell.angle_beta   90.00
_cell.angle_gamma   90.00
#
_symmetry.space_group_name_H-M   'P 1'
#
loop_
_entity.id
_entity.type
_entity.pdbx_description
1 polymer ?
#
loop_
_entity_poly.entity_id
_entity_poly.type
_entity_poly.pdbx_seq_one_letter_code
_entity_poly.pdbx_strand_id
1 'polypeptide(L)' 'MEWISVEEKLPEQDVLVLIFNPFTFETMHTAKLSEYEGEEYWYFESDDDYLHIQYTSHWMPLPAPPKEHSHE' A
#
# COMPACT_ATOMS: atom_id res chain seq x y z
N MET A 1 -5.33 3.63 13.73
CA MET A 1 -5.61 2.98 12.43
C MET A 1 -5.38 1.50 12.62
N GLU A 2 -6.21 0.68 11.99
CA GLU A 2 -6.15 -0.78 12.07
C GLU A 2 -5.78 -1.35 10.72
N TRP A 3 -5.08 -2.48 10.72
CA TRP A 3 -4.72 -3.22 9.52
C TRP A 3 -5.95 -3.98 8.99
N ILE A 4 -6.17 -3.91 7.68
CA ILE A 4 -7.25 -4.56 6.96
C ILE A 4 -6.65 -5.70 6.14
N SER A 5 -7.19 -6.92 6.28
CA SER A 5 -6.74 -8.07 5.48
C SER A 5 -7.12 -7.89 4.01
N VAL A 6 -6.19 -8.19 3.10
CA VAL A 6 -6.47 -8.15 1.65
C VAL A 6 -7.52 -9.19 1.23
N GLU A 7 -7.72 -10.24 2.03
CA GLU A 7 -8.76 -11.26 1.80
C GLU A 7 -10.17 -10.74 2.15
N GLU A 8 -10.27 -9.78 3.07
CA GLU A 8 -11.55 -9.18 3.47
C GLU A 8 -11.97 -8.08 2.49
N LYS A 9 -11.03 -7.19 2.18
CA LYS A 9 -11.27 -6.03 1.33
C LYS A 9 -9.97 -5.43 0.81
N LEU A 10 -10.00 -5.00 -0.45
CA LEU A 10 -8.96 -4.18 -1.07
C LEU A 10 -9.27 -2.67 -0.96
N PRO A 11 -8.25 -1.80 -0.97
CA PRO A 11 -8.47 -0.36 -1.06
C PRO A 11 -9.07 0.01 -2.42
N GLU A 12 -9.54 1.25 -2.53
CA GLU A 12 -9.93 1.80 -3.83
C GLU A 12 -8.69 1.92 -4.75
N GLN A 13 -8.89 1.76 -6.06
CA GLN A 13 -7.83 1.93 -7.06
C GLN A 13 -7.22 3.35 -6.96
N ASP A 14 -5.92 3.45 -7.26
CA ASP A 14 -5.13 4.69 -7.24
C ASP A 14 -5.04 5.42 -5.88
N VAL A 15 -5.55 4.83 -4.79
CA VAL A 15 -5.40 5.37 -3.43
C VAL A 15 -4.08 4.89 -2.81
N LEU A 16 -3.27 5.84 -2.34
CA LEU A 16 -2.01 5.53 -1.67
C LEU A 16 -2.28 4.99 -0.25
N VAL A 17 -1.78 3.79 0.02
CA VAL A 17 -1.94 3.07 1.28
C VAL A 17 -0.60 2.55 1.79
N LEU A 18 -0.56 2.14 3.05
CA LEU A 18 0.54 1.34 3.58
C LEU A 18 0.18 -0.14 3.43
N ILE A 19 1.06 -0.94 2.86
CA ILE A 19 0.91 -2.40 2.73
C ILE A 19 1.94 -3.12 3.61
N PHE A 20 1.59 -4.32 4.06
CA PHE A 20 2.50 -5.21 4.78
C PHE A 20 2.85 -6.43 3.91
N ASN A 21 4.14 -6.57 3.60
CA ASN A 21 4.70 -7.71 2.87
C ASN A 21 5.48 -8.62 3.83
N PRO A 22 4.96 -9.82 4.18
CA PRO A 22 5.64 -10.72 5.10
C PRO A 22 6.83 -11.47 4.49
N PHE A 23 7.07 -11.37 3.18
CA PHE A 23 8.06 -12.17 2.45
C PHE A 23 9.39 -11.43 2.19
N THR A 24 9.48 -10.13 2.50
CA THR A 24 10.67 -9.29 2.30
C THR A 24 11.26 -8.81 3.63
N PHE A 25 12.54 -8.41 3.62
CA PHE A 25 13.21 -7.83 4.80
C PHE A 25 12.57 -6.50 5.23
N GLU A 26 12.02 -5.75 4.28
CA GLU A 26 11.21 -4.57 4.53
C GLU A 26 9.75 -5.00 4.63
N THR A 27 9.20 -4.85 5.84
CA THR A 27 7.89 -5.38 6.19
C THR A 27 6.74 -4.47 5.78
N MET A 28 6.99 -3.18 5.49
CA MET A 28 5.94 -2.21 5.16
C MET A 28 6.37 -1.28 4.03
N HIS A 29 5.46 -1.00 3.10
CA HIS A 29 5.69 -0.16 1.92
C HIS A 29 4.49 0.74 1.65
N THR A 30 4.71 1.89 1.02
CA THR A 30 3.60 2.69 0.46
C THR A 30 3.34 2.27 -0.98
N ALA A 31 2.09 1.94 -1.30
CA ALA A 31 1.72 1.52 -2.65
C ALA A 31 0.29 1.94 -2.99
N LYS A 32 -0.04 1.91 -4.29
CA LYS A 32 -1.40 2.07 -4.81
C LYS A 32 -1.88 0.76 -5.40
N LEU A 33 -3.18 0.47 -5.28
CA LEU A 33 -3.77 -0.63 -6.03
C LEU A 33 -3.96 -0.19 -7.48
N SER A 34 -3.46 -0.99 -8.42
CA SER A 34 -3.56 -0.79 -9.86
C SER A 34 -4.02 -2.08 -10.53
N GLU A 35 -4.74 -1.96 -11.64
CA GLU A 35 -5.16 -3.08 -12.47
C GLU A 35 -4.42 -3.04 -13.80
N TYR A 36 -3.75 -4.14 -14.14
CA TYR A 36 -3.05 -4.31 -15.41
C TYR A 36 -3.41 -5.67 -16.00
N GLU A 37 -3.88 -5.68 -17.25
CA GLU A 37 -4.29 -6.89 -17.98
C GLU A 37 -5.32 -7.77 -17.24
N GLY A 38 -6.17 -7.17 -16.39
CA GLY A 38 -7.22 -7.87 -15.64
C GLY A 38 -6.74 -8.50 -14.33
N GLU A 39 -5.52 -8.19 -13.89
CA GLU A 39 -4.97 -8.61 -12.61
C GLU A 39 -4.61 -7.39 -11.75
N GLU A 40 -4.67 -7.56 -10.43
CA GLU A 40 -4.42 -6.50 -9.45
C GLU A 40 -2.98 -6.54 -8.94
N TYR A 41 -2.36 -5.37 -8.93
CA TYR A 41 -0.97 -5.16 -8.51
C TYR A 41 -0.86 -3.99 -7.53
N TRP A 42 0.13 -4.07 -6.66
CA TRP A 42 0.63 -2.93 -5.90
C TRP A 42 1.64 -2.18 -6.74
N TYR A 43 1.36 -0.92 -7.05
CA TYR A 43 2.27 -0.02 -7.73
C TYR A 43 3.02 0.84 -6.72
N PHE A 44 4.36 0.85 -6.81
CA PHE A 44 5.24 1.68 -5.98
C PHE A 44 5.67 2.91 -6.76
N GLU A 45 5.09 4.07 -6.44
CA GLU A 45 5.41 5.34 -7.14
C GLU A 45 6.88 5.76 -7.02
N SER A 46 7.57 5.38 -5.94
CA SER A 46 8.98 5.72 -5.72
C SER A 46 9.92 5.03 -6.70
N ASP A 47 9.59 3.80 -7.07
CA ASP A 47 10.51 2.88 -7.74
C ASP A 47 10.04 2.49 -9.15
N ASP A 48 8.85 2.95 -9.55
CA ASP A 48 8.17 2.59 -10.80
C ASP A 48 8.09 1.07 -10.99
N ASP A 49 7.75 0.37 -9.90
CA ASP A 49 7.73 -1.09 -9.82
C ASP A 49 6.37 -1.62 -9.39
N TYR A 50 6.13 -2.91 -9.64
CA TYR A 50 4.88 -3.60 -9.36
C TYR A 50 5.11 -4.86 -8.53
N LEU A 51 4.26 -5.06 -7.52
CA LEU A 51 4.21 -6.29 -6.74
C LEU A 51 2.83 -6.93 -6.88
N HIS A 52 2.81 -8.20 -7.29
CA HIS A 52 1.58 -8.96 -7.36
C HIS A 52 0.89 -9.04 -5.99
N ILE A 53 -0.43 -8.86 -5.94
CA ILE A 53 -1.20 -8.68 -4.70
C ILE A 53 -1.03 -9.82 -3.69
N GLN A 54 -0.79 -11.05 -4.18
CA GLN A 54 -0.58 -12.26 -3.37
C GLN A 54 0.59 -12.17 -2.36
N TYR A 55 1.52 -11.22 -2.54
CA TYR A 55 2.67 -11.03 -1.65
C TYR A 55 2.38 -10.09 -0.48
N THR A 56 1.15 -9.66 -0.32
CA THR A 56 0.72 -8.79 0.77
C THR A 56 -0.37 -9.48 1.56
N SER A 57 -0.39 -9.29 2.88
CA SER A 57 -1.46 -9.85 3.71
C SER A 57 -2.40 -8.77 4.24
N HIS A 58 -1.90 -7.57 4.50
CA HIS A 58 -2.70 -6.49 5.07
C HIS A 58 -2.32 -5.14 4.48
N TRP A 59 -3.26 -4.20 4.54
CA TRP A 59 -3.04 -2.80 4.23
C TRP A 59 -3.70 -1.89 5.27
N MET A 60 -3.33 -0.63 5.30
CA MET A 60 -4.03 0.41 6.06
C MET A 60 -3.99 1.74 5.31
N PRO A 61 -5.01 2.60 5.46
CA PRO A 61 -4.94 3.96 4.93
C PRO A 61 -3.77 4.72 5.56
N LEU A 62 -3.19 5.65 4.81
CA LEU A 62 -2.16 6.53 5.36
C LEU A 62 -2.75 7.45 6.44
N PRO A 63 -1.99 7.75 7.50
CA PRO A 63 -2.36 8.79 8.45
C PRO A 63 -2.53 10.13 7.74
N ALA A 64 -3.44 10.96 8.25
CA ALA A 64 -3.49 12.34 7.80
C ALA A 64 -2.12 13.00 8.02
N PRO A 65 -1.65 13.86 7.10
CA PRO A 65 -0.42 14.62 7.31
C PRO A 65 -0.45 15.36 8.66
N PRO A 66 0.71 15.58 9.29
CA PRO A 66 0.80 16.41 10.49
C PRO A 66 0.19 17.80 10.21
N LYS A 67 -0.54 18.35 11.19
CA LYS A 67 -1.15 19.68 11.06
C LYS A 67 -0.13 20.83 11.16
N GLU A 68 1.02 20.56 11.78
CA GLU A 68 2.10 21.53 11.97
C GLU A 68 3.33 21.06 11.21
N HIS A 69 3.86 21.95 10.37
CA HIS A 69 5.11 21.76 9.64
C HIS A 69 6.13 22.77 10.15
N SER A 70 6.64 22.57 11.37
CA SER A 70 7.69 23.44 11.91
C SER A 70 9.06 22.96 11.41
N HIS A 71 9.56 23.59 10.36
CA HIS A 71 11.00 23.73 10.15
C HIS A 71 11.46 24.95 10.95
N GLU A 72 11.69 24.79 12.26
CA GLU A 72 12.58 25.69 12.99
C GLU A 72 14.02 25.17 12.90
#